data_AF-A0A929PFA8-F1
#
_entry.id   AF-A0A929PFA8-F1
#
_cell.length_a   1.000
_cell.length_b   1.000
_cell.length_c   1.000
_cell.angle_alpha   90.00
_cell.angle_beta   90.00
_cell.angle_gamma   90.00
#
_symmetry.space_group_name_H-M   'P 1'
#
loop_
_entity.id
_entity.type
_entity.pdbx_description
1 polymer ?
#
loop_
_entity_poly.entity_id
_entity_poly.type
_entity_poly.pdbx_seq_one_letter_code
_entity_poly.pdbx_strand_id
1 'polypeptide(L)'
;MKTIILSFLIAFVLIVGISNPGYSSNKNIYPKTNNAAPAVEGWYFRAISGYPAAITFELVVLFKNGEYLEVGEEPIDNIDVAASKSARPKAWGTWKKTGAVFYLTNYKNKTHDYKLGAGNWFPAFAYSPSLPLKKEYKKTTGGDYGNGTMALTINKIQFVDATHFTTGSNSGISTPNATAGKVTKGGGTYKISAHSITFTYDGGKTITQSFAMGASGTPPKATNTMIFIGGDPFVDTE
;
A
#
# COMPACT_ATOMS: atom_id res chain seq x y z
N MET A 1 -27.17 -37.53 51.91
CA MET A 1 -27.28 -36.29 51.12
C MET A 1 -25.89 -35.74 50.88
N LYS A 2 -25.42 -35.73 49.63
CA LYS A 2 -24.12 -35.14 49.25
C LYS A 2 -24.41 -34.01 48.28
N THR A 3 -24.12 -32.78 48.69
CA THR A 3 -24.24 -31.56 47.91
C THR A 3 -23.02 -31.42 47.02
N ILE A 4 -23.23 -31.35 45.70
CA ILE A 4 -22.18 -31.05 44.73
C ILE A 4 -22.12 -29.53 44.58
N ILE A 5 -21.03 -28.92 45.04
CA ILE A 5 -20.71 -27.51 44.80
C ILE A 5 -19.94 -27.46 43.47
N LEU A 6 -20.56 -26.91 42.43
CA LEU A 6 -19.90 -26.61 41.16
C LEU A 6 -19.28 -25.22 41.27
N SER A 7 -17.97 -25.15 41.54
CA SER A 7 -17.21 -23.90 41.55
C SER A 7 -16.91 -23.46 40.11
N PHE A 8 -17.54 -22.39 39.64
CA PHE A 8 -17.11 -21.69 38.42
C PHE A 8 -15.92 -20.79 38.74
N LEU A 9 -14.72 -21.23 38.34
CA LEU A 9 -13.52 -20.40 38.35
C LEU A 9 -13.54 -19.52 37.09
N ILE A 10 -13.86 -18.24 37.26
CA ILE A 10 -13.76 -17.22 36.19
C ILE A 10 -12.27 -16.94 35.97
N ALA A 11 -11.73 -17.42 34.86
CA ALA A 11 -10.39 -17.05 34.41
C ALA A 11 -10.42 -15.59 33.94
N PHE A 12 -9.77 -14.71 34.69
CA PHE A 12 -9.40 -13.37 34.26
C PHE A 12 -8.44 -13.50 33.07
N VAL A 13 -8.91 -13.24 31.86
CA VAL A 13 -8.03 -13.05 30.70
C VAL A 13 -7.35 -11.70 30.90
N LEU A 14 -6.09 -11.76 31.32
CA LEU A 14 -5.17 -10.63 31.31
C LEU A 14 -5.10 -10.13 29.85
N ILE A 15 -5.69 -8.97 29.58
CA ILE A 15 -5.43 -8.25 28.34
C ILE A 15 -3.98 -7.79 28.45
N VAL A 16 -3.07 -8.57 27.88
CA VAL A 16 -1.72 -8.12 27.58
C VAL A 16 -1.91 -6.93 26.65
N GLY A 17 -1.76 -5.73 27.20
CA GLY A 17 -1.62 -4.52 26.42
C GLY A 17 -0.48 -4.77 25.44
N ILE A 18 -0.83 -4.94 24.17
CA ILE A 18 0.14 -4.80 23.10
C ILE A 18 0.52 -3.33 23.16
N SER A 19 1.59 -3.06 23.89
CA SER A 19 2.32 -1.82 23.81
C SER A 19 2.55 -1.57 22.33
N ASN A 20 1.93 -0.51 21.81
CA ASN A 20 2.42 0.11 20.59
C ASN A 20 3.92 0.23 20.78
N PRO A 21 4.77 -0.36 19.93
CA PRO A 21 6.15 0.09 19.90
C PRO A 21 6.07 1.56 19.51
N GLY A 22 6.30 2.42 20.50
CA GLY A 22 6.52 3.83 20.28
C GLY A 22 7.60 3.93 19.22
N TYR A 23 7.21 4.35 18.02
CA TYR A 23 8.17 4.75 17.00
C TYR A 23 8.78 6.06 17.47
N SER A 24 9.84 5.92 18.26
CA SER A 24 10.64 7.00 18.81
C SER A 24 11.66 7.49 17.78
N SER A 25 11.71 8.82 17.69
CA SER A 25 12.78 9.69 17.20
C SER A 25 12.97 9.90 15.69
N ASN A 26 12.73 11.16 15.31
CA ASN A 26 13.32 11.97 14.23
C ASN A 26 14.45 11.32 13.42
N LYS A 27 14.12 10.70 12.29
CA LYS A 27 14.99 10.55 11.12
C LYS A 27 14.12 10.58 9.85
N ASN A 28 14.61 11.18 8.77
CA ASN A 28 14.15 10.80 7.43
C ASN A 28 14.20 9.27 7.38
N ILE A 29 13.04 8.61 7.27
CA ILE A 29 12.95 7.15 7.44
C ILE A 29 13.75 6.41 6.35
N TYR A 30 14.03 7.08 5.23
CA TYR A 30 14.89 6.62 4.16
C TYR A 30 16.05 7.60 3.94
N PRO A 31 17.21 7.41 4.58
CA PRO A 31 18.41 8.17 4.22
C PRO A 31 18.78 7.84 2.77
N LYS A 32 19.14 8.86 1.98
CA LYS A 32 19.61 8.67 0.60
C LYS A 32 20.82 7.73 0.60
N THR A 33 20.68 6.57 -0.01
CA THR A 33 21.75 5.58 -0.12
C THR A 33 22.69 5.95 -1.26
N ASN A 34 23.98 5.63 -1.12
CA ASN A 34 24.99 5.90 -2.16
C ASN A 34 24.98 4.86 -3.28
N ASN A 35 24.14 3.82 -3.17
CA ASN A 35 23.95 2.82 -4.22
C ASN A 35 22.67 3.19 -4.98
N ALA A 36 22.83 3.76 -6.17
CA ALA A 36 21.69 4.09 -7.03
C ALA A 36 20.86 2.82 -7.34
N ALA A 37 19.54 2.95 -7.30
CA ALA A 37 18.65 1.90 -7.76
C ALA A 37 18.99 1.50 -9.21
N PRO A 38 18.78 0.23 -9.60
CA PRO A 38 18.97 -0.19 -10.98
C PRO A 38 18.11 0.67 -11.91
N ALA A 39 18.60 0.91 -13.12
CA ALA A 39 17.84 1.66 -14.11
C ALA A 39 16.46 1.03 -14.33
N VAL A 40 15.42 1.84 -14.21
CA VAL A 40 14.03 1.39 -14.40
C VAL A 40 13.74 1.19 -15.89
N GLU A 41 13.08 0.08 -16.20
CA GLU A 41 12.48 -0.20 -17.51
C GLU A 41 11.04 0.33 -17.57
N GLY A 42 10.25 0.11 -16.52
CA GLY A 42 8.88 0.62 -16.47
C GLY A 42 8.16 0.30 -15.16
N TRP A 43 7.07 1.02 -14.93
CA TRP A 43 6.19 0.87 -13.77
C TRP A 43 4.83 0.35 -14.22
N TYR A 44 4.25 -0.54 -13.42
CA TYR A 44 3.02 -1.24 -13.75
C TYR A 44 2.18 -1.49 -12.51
N PHE A 45 0.87 -1.48 -12.67
CA PHE A 45 -0.03 -2.09 -11.70
C PHE A 45 -0.34 -3.52 -12.09
N ARG A 46 -0.30 -4.39 -11.09
CA ARG A 46 -0.76 -5.77 -11.17
C ARG A 46 -2.03 -5.92 -10.36
N ALA A 47 -3.09 -6.43 -10.97
CA ALA A 47 -4.28 -6.84 -10.22
C ALA A 47 -3.99 -8.18 -9.54
N ILE A 48 -4.30 -8.27 -8.24
CA ILE A 48 -4.21 -9.51 -7.47
C ILE A 48 -5.55 -9.76 -6.77
N SER A 49 -5.92 -11.04 -6.65
CA SER A 49 -7.06 -11.43 -5.82
C SER A 49 -6.67 -11.36 -4.35
N GLY A 50 -7.54 -10.76 -3.55
CA GLY A 50 -7.39 -10.67 -2.10
C GLY A 50 -8.51 -11.43 -1.39
N TYR A 51 -8.25 -11.81 -0.15
CA TYR A 51 -9.28 -12.12 0.84
C TYR A 51 -9.10 -11.12 1.99
N PRO A 52 -10.17 -10.47 2.49
CA PRO A 52 -11.57 -10.56 2.06
C PRO A 52 -11.98 -9.62 0.90
N ALA A 53 -11.08 -8.75 0.42
CA ALA A 53 -11.33 -7.84 -0.71
C ALA A 53 -11.09 -8.56 -2.05
N ALA A 54 -12.13 -8.68 -2.90
CA ALA A 54 -12.10 -9.52 -4.11
C ALA A 54 -10.94 -9.23 -5.09
N ILE A 55 -10.55 -7.95 -5.24
CA ILE A 55 -9.44 -7.52 -6.09
C ILE A 55 -8.73 -6.35 -5.40
N THR A 56 -7.39 -6.39 -5.34
CA THR A 56 -6.53 -5.26 -5.01
C THR A 56 -5.44 -5.09 -6.06
N PHE A 57 -4.68 -3.99 -5.99
CA PHE A 57 -3.62 -3.68 -6.93
C PHE A 57 -2.28 -3.55 -6.22
N GLU A 58 -1.23 -4.02 -6.86
CA GLU A 58 0.16 -3.85 -6.44
C GLU A 58 0.89 -3.01 -7.48
N LEU A 59 1.72 -2.08 -7.03
CA LEU A 59 2.64 -1.38 -7.89
C LEU A 59 3.91 -2.23 -8.07
N VAL A 60 4.30 -2.46 -9.32
CA VAL A 60 5.46 -3.25 -9.70
C VAL A 60 6.38 -2.39 -10.55
N VAL A 61 7.67 -2.37 -10.20
CA VAL A 61 8.71 -1.76 -11.03
C VAL A 61 9.54 -2.86 -11.69
N LEU A 62 9.75 -2.74 -12.98
CA LEU A 62 10.66 -3.59 -13.76
C LEU A 62 11.97 -2.85 -13.93
N PHE A 63 13.09 -3.51 -13.61
CA PHE A 63 14.43 -2.98 -13.80
C PHE A 63 15.09 -3.53 -15.05
N LYS A 64 15.95 -2.74 -15.70
CA LYS A 64 16.68 -3.13 -16.93
C LYS A 64 17.62 -4.32 -16.75
N ASN A 65 18.00 -4.65 -15.51
CA ASN A 65 18.81 -5.82 -15.20
C ASN A 65 18.01 -7.14 -15.19
N GLY A 66 16.71 -7.10 -15.49
CA GLY A 66 15.84 -8.28 -15.49
C GLY A 66 15.25 -8.63 -14.13
N GLU A 67 15.43 -7.78 -13.11
CA GLU A 67 14.76 -7.93 -11.81
C GLU A 67 13.49 -7.10 -11.74
N TYR A 68 12.52 -7.52 -10.92
CA TYR A 68 11.37 -6.70 -10.58
C TYR A 68 11.23 -6.57 -9.07
N LEU A 69 10.53 -5.51 -8.65
CA LEU A 69 10.15 -5.27 -7.27
C LEU A 69 8.66 -4.91 -7.16
N GLU A 70 7.97 -5.56 -6.23
CA GLU A 70 6.68 -5.14 -5.69
C GLU A 70 6.91 -3.95 -4.74
N VAL A 71 6.60 -2.76 -5.24
CA VAL A 71 6.88 -1.49 -4.59
C VAL A 71 6.06 -1.36 -3.30
N GLY A 72 6.72 -0.92 -2.23
CA GLY A 72 6.09 -0.71 -0.92
C GLY A 72 6.11 0.76 -0.52
N GLU A 73 6.30 1.01 0.78
CA GLU A 73 6.41 2.38 1.32
C GLU A 73 7.62 3.14 0.76
N GLU A 74 8.79 2.50 0.74
CA GLU A 74 10.06 3.11 0.35
C GLU A 74 10.06 3.59 -1.11
N PRO A 75 10.44 4.85 -1.37
CA PRO A 75 10.67 5.36 -2.72
C PRO A 75 11.78 4.63 -3.45
N ILE A 76 11.58 4.30 -4.73
CA ILE A 76 12.60 3.62 -5.56
C ILE A 76 13.89 4.43 -5.67
N ASP A 77 13.81 5.77 -5.74
CA ASP A 77 15.00 6.62 -5.87
C ASP A 77 15.95 6.55 -4.66
N ASN A 78 15.49 6.02 -3.52
CA ASN A 78 16.26 5.92 -2.28
C ASN A 78 16.53 4.47 -1.84
N ILE A 79 16.11 3.48 -2.62
CA ILE A 79 16.12 2.08 -2.17
C ILE A 79 17.55 1.53 -2.07
N ASP A 80 17.91 1.00 -0.90
CA ASP A 80 19.04 0.08 -0.81
C ASP A 80 18.58 -1.30 -1.29
N VAL A 81 18.99 -1.69 -2.50
CA VAL A 81 18.58 -2.97 -3.10
C VAL A 81 18.96 -4.16 -2.24
N ALA A 82 20.16 -4.17 -1.66
CA ALA A 82 20.62 -5.31 -0.87
C ALA A 82 19.85 -5.40 0.44
N ALA A 83 19.66 -4.27 1.13
CA ALA A 83 18.85 -4.23 2.34
C ALA A 83 17.38 -4.58 2.05
N SER A 84 16.82 -4.08 0.95
CA SER A 84 15.45 -4.37 0.53
C SER A 84 15.25 -5.85 0.19
N LYS A 85 16.18 -6.49 -0.54
CA LYS A 85 16.13 -7.93 -0.82
C LYS A 85 16.20 -8.76 0.45
N SER A 86 17.00 -8.33 1.43
CA SER A 86 17.12 -9.00 2.73
C SER A 86 15.84 -8.84 3.58
N ALA A 87 15.28 -7.62 3.64
CA ALA A 87 14.10 -7.32 4.44
C ALA A 87 12.79 -7.84 3.81
N ARG A 88 12.69 -7.84 2.49
CA ARG A 88 11.49 -8.17 1.72
C ARG A 88 11.77 -9.15 0.57
N PRO A 89 12.38 -10.32 0.83
CA PRO A 89 12.79 -11.24 -0.24
C PRO A 89 11.63 -11.70 -1.14
N LYS A 90 10.40 -11.72 -0.59
CA LYS A 90 9.18 -12.10 -1.33
C LYS A 90 8.70 -11.07 -2.35
N ALA A 91 9.09 -9.80 -2.17
CA ALA A 91 8.72 -8.69 -3.05
C ALA A 91 9.59 -8.61 -4.31
N TRP A 92 10.69 -9.37 -4.35
CA TRP A 92 11.63 -9.38 -5.45
C TRP A 92 11.44 -10.63 -6.32
N GLY A 93 11.73 -10.47 -7.61
CA GLY A 93 11.75 -11.58 -8.57
C GLY A 93 12.47 -11.18 -9.86
N THR A 94 12.34 -12.00 -10.89
CA THR A 94 12.90 -11.73 -12.21
C THR A 94 11.82 -11.57 -13.25
N TRP A 95 12.11 -10.83 -14.31
CA TRP A 95 11.19 -10.67 -15.43
C TRP A 95 11.91 -10.76 -16.77
N LYS A 96 11.15 -11.10 -17.80
CA LYS A 96 11.54 -11.01 -19.20
C LYS A 96 10.35 -10.64 -20.06
N LYS A 97 10.59 -10.04 -21.22
CA LYS A 97 9.56 -9.76 -22.22
C LYS A 97 9.80 -10.58 -23.48
N THR A 98 8.75 -11.20 -24.01
CA THR A 98 8.79 -11.91 -25.30
C THR A 98 7.60 -11.45 -26.12
N GLY A 99 7.86 -10.71 -27.22
CA GLY A 99 6.82 -10.01 -27.96
C GLY A 99 6.07 -9.03 -27.06
N ALA A 100 4.74 -9.18 -26.97
CA ALA A 100 3.86 -8.35 -26.14
C ALA A 100 3.67 -8.86 -24.70
N VAL A 101 4.28 -10.00 -24.35
CA VAL A 101 4.03 -10.69 -23.07
C VAL A 101 5.18 -10.43 -22.10
N PHE A 102 4.84 -10.05 -20.87
CA PHE A 102 5.75 -9.92 -19.73
C PHE A 102 5.64 -11.18 -18.87
N TYR A 103 6.76 -11.85 -18.65
CA TYR A 103 6.84 -13.02 -17.78
C TYR A 103 7.54 -12.61 -16.49
N LEU A 104 6.85 -12.68 -15.36
CA LEU A 104 7.41 -12.39 -14.04
C LEU A 104 7.53 -13.70 -13.26
N THR A 105 8.74 -14.01 -12.79
CA THR A 105 9.05 -15.16 -11.96
C THR A 105 9.31 -14.71 -10.53
N ASN A 106 8.45 -15.14 -9.61
CA ASN A 106 8.49 -14.71 -8.21
C ASN A 106 9.51 -15.50 -7.37
N TYR A 107 9.62 -15.14 -6.08
CA TYR A 107 10.48 -15.78 -5.10
C TYR A 107 10.26 -17.29 -4.90
N LYS A 108 9.13 -17.84 -5.36
CA LYS A 108 8.82 -19.28 -5.34
C LYS A 108 9.16 -19.97 -6.68
N ASN A 109 9.89 -19.30 -7.57
CA ASN A 109 10.16 -19.74 -8.94
C ASN A 109 8.88 -20.01 -9.76
N LYS A 110 7.76 -19.34 -9.43
CA LYS A 110 6.54 -19.41 -10.24
C LYS A 110 6.51 -18.27 -11.23
N THR A 111 6.35 -18.62 -12.50
CA THR A 111 6.24 -17.65 -13.59
C THR A 111 4.77 -17.39 -13.91
N HIS A 112 4.43 -16.11 -14.07
CA HIS A 112 3.13 -15.64 -14.51
C HIS A 112 3.30 -14.75 -15.74
N ASP A 113 2.40 -14.89 -16.71
CA ASP A 113 2.37 -14.06 -17.91
C ASP A 113 1.38 -12.90 -17.76
N TYR A 114 1.77 -11.76 -18.29
CA TYR A 114 1.00 -10.53 -18.26
C TYR A 114 1.01 -9.86 -19.62
N LYS A 115 -0.14 -9.34 -20.03
CA LYS A 115 -0.32 -8.60 -21.29
C LYS A 115 -0.98 -7.27 -21.00
N LEU A 116 -0.46 -6.21 -21.60
CA LEU A 116 -1.12 -4.92 -21.57
C LEU A 116 -2.50 -5.04 -22.24
N GLY A 117 -3.52 -4.42 -21.62
CA GLY A 117 -4.90 -4.47 -22.09
C GLY A 117 -5.70 -5.71 -21.64
N ALA A 118 -5.08 -6.67 -20.92
CA ALA A 118 -5.79 -7.84 -20.37
C ALA A 118 -6.51 -7.57 -19.04
N GLY A 119 -6.48 -6.33 -18.54
CA GLY A 119 -7.16 -5.91 -17.30
C GLY A 119 -6.43 -6.24 -15.99
N ASN A 120 -5.51 -7.21 -15.99
CA ASN A 120 -4.72 -7.58 -14.81
C ASN A 120 -3.29 -7.00 -14.79
N TRP A 121 -2.89 -6.29 -15.84
CA TRP A 121 -1.58 -5.65 -16.00
C TRP A 121 -1.70 -4.38 -16.83
N PHE A 122 -1.34 -3.25 -16.25
CA PHE A 122 -1.42 -1.94 -16.92
C PHE A 122 -0.30 -1.01 -16.45
N PRO A 123 0.09 -0.02 -17.27
CA PRO A 123 1.18 0.89 -16.90
C PRO A 123 0.81 1.71 -15.67
N ALA A 124 1.82 2.12 -14.93
CA ALA A 124 1.72 3.12 -13.88
C ALA A 124 2.58 4.33 -14.27
N PHE A 125 2.09 5.53 -13.99
CA PHE A 125 2.71 6.76 -14.45
C PHE A 125 3.25 7.57 -13.27
N ALA A 126 4.32 8.31 -13.50
CA ALA A 126 4.79 9.33 -12.58
C ALA A 126 3.74 10.44 -12.43
N TYR A 127 3.81 11.23 -11.35
CA TYR A 127 3.03 12.46 -11.23
C TYR A 127 3.28 13.41 -12.41
N SER A 128 2.21 14.03 -12.91
CA SER A 128 2.26 15.03 -13.98
C SER A 128 1.43 16.25 -13.58
N PRO A 129 2.01 17.47 -13.54
CA PRO A 129 1.25 18.68 -13.23
C PRO A 129 0.10 18.97 -14.22
N SER A 130 0.14 18.41 -15.43
CA SER A 130 -0.97 18.51 -16.40
C SER A 130 -2.17 17.63 -16.05
N LEU A 131 -2.03 16.74 -15.08
CA LEU A 131 -3.07 15.87 -14.56
C LEU A 131 -3.12 16.02 -13.02
N PRO A 132 -3.75 17.09 -12.51
CA PRO A 132 -3.78 17.37 -11.08
C PRO A 132 -4.51 16.26 -10.31
N LEU A 133 -4.16 16.11 -9.04
CA LEU A 133 -4.85 15.17 -8.15
C LEU A 133 -6.31 15.56 -7.95
N LYS A 134 -7.16 14.55 -7.74
CA LYS A 134 -8.54 14.73 -7.28
C LYS A 134 -8.57 15.16 -5.83
N LYS A 135 -9.71 15.72 -5.38
CA LYS A 135 -9.83 16.25 -4.02
C LYS A 135 -9.74 15.17 -2.96
N GLU A 136 -10.35 14.00 -3.19
CA GLU A 136 -10.40 12.91 -2.22
C GLU A 136 -10.15 11.56 -2.88
N TYR A 137 -9.30 10.76 -2.23
CA TYR A 137 -9.07 9.37 -2.54
C TYR A 137 -9.33 8.50 -1.32
N LYS A 138 -9.80 7.28 -1.57
CA LYS A 138 -10.16 6.30 -0.56
C LYS A 138 -9.60 4.92 -0.88
N LYS A 139 -9.14 4.25 0.17
CA LYS A 139 -8.86 2.81 0.18
C LYS A 139 -9.82 2.15 1.16
N THR A 140 -10.51 1.12 0.71
CA THR A 140 -11.37 0.29 1.56
C THR A 140 -10.79 -1.10 1.64
N THR A 141 -10.60 -1.60 2.85
CA THR A 141 -10.17 -2.97 3.11
C THR A 141 -11.04 -3.60 4.18
N GLY A 142 -11.13 -4.93 4.16
CA GLY A 142 -11.95 -5.69 5.09
C GLY A 142 -13.11 -6.39 4.41
N GLY A 143 -13.94 -7.04 5.22
CA GLY A 143 -15.03 -7.91 4.82
C GLY A 143 -15.37 -8.89 5.93
N ASP A 144 -16.04 -9.98 5.55
CA ASP A 144 -16.39 -11.08 6.44
C ASP A 144 -15.17 -11.99 6.68
N TYR A 145 -14.92 -12.33 7.95
CA TYR A 145 -13.87 -13.23 8.39
C TYR A 145 -14.41 -14.56 8.92
N GLY A 146 -15.72 -14.79 8.82
CA GLY A 146 -16.42 -15.96 9.33
C GLY A 146 -16.88 -15.80 10.77
N ASN A 147 -17.74 -16.72 11.23
CA ASN A 147 -18.24 -16.78 12.62
C ASN A 147 -18.89 -15.46 13.11
N GLY A 148 -19.55 -14.72 12.22
CA GLY A 148 -20.15 -13.41 12.53
C GLY A 148 -19.13 -12.30 12.80
N THR A 149 -17.86 -12.50 12.42
CA THR A 149 -16.81 -11.50 12.54
C THR A 149 -16.65 -10.73 11.24
N MET A 150 -16.81 -9.42 11.31
CA MET A 150 -16.62 -8.50 10.19
C MET A 150 -15.62 -7.44 10.59
N ALA A 151 -14.70 -7.09 9.70
CA ALA A 151 -13.82 -5.93 9.90
C ALA A 151 -13.85 -5.05 8.66
N LEU A 152 -13.80 -3.74 8.86
CA LEU A 152 -13.77 -2.74 7.79
C LEU A 152 -12.78 -1.65 8.17
N THR A 153 -11.90 -1.29 7.25
CA THR A 153 -11.02 -0.13 7.36
C THR A 153 -11.16 0.72 6.12
N ILE A 154 -11.41 2.01 6.33
CA ILE A 154 -11.50 3.03 5.30
C ILE A 154 -10.40 4.04 5.57
N ASN A 155 -9.39 4.07 4.71
CA ASN A 155 -8.38 5.12 4.70
C ASN A 155 -8.75 6.17 3.66
N LYS A 156 -8.66 7.45 4.04
CA LYS A 156 -8.93 8.59 3.19
C LYS A 156 -7.73 9.52 3.17
N ILE A 157 -7.48 10.09 2.01
CA ILE A 157 -6.59 11.24 1.83
C ILE A 157 -7.33 12.30 1.03
N GLN A 158 -7.31 13.53 1.52
CA GLN A 158 -7.85 14.68 0.82
C GLN A 158 -6.71 15.65 0.49
N PHE A 159 -6.62 16.05 -0.78
CA PHE A 159 -5.72 17.11 -1.23
C PHE A 159 -6.52 18.42 -1.23
N VAL A 160 -6.31 19.22 -0.17
CA VAL A 160 -7.11 20.43 0.12
C VAL A 160 -6.82 21.53 -0.90
N ASP A 161 -5.54 21.65 -1.25
CA ASP A 161 -5.01 22.51 -2.30
C ASP A 161 -3.74 21.89 -2.87
N ALA A 162 -2.98 22.63 -3.69
CA ALA A 162 -1.76 22.15 -4.34
C ALA A 162 -0.62 21.76 -3.37
N THR A 163 -0.74 22.11 -2.09
CA THR A 163 0.32 21.97 -1.08
C THR A 163 -0.16 21.36 0.23
N HIS A 164 -1.46 21.37 0.54
CA HIS A 164 -1.99 20.87 1.80
C HIS A 164 -2.82 19.60 1.63
N PHE A 165 -2.76 18.72 2.63
CA PHE A 165 -3.54 17.50 2.67
C PHE A 165 -4.13 17.22 4.05
N THR A 166 -5.18 16.41 4.08
CA THR A 166 -5.65 15.75 5.30
C THR A 166 -5.69 14.24 5.08
N THR A 167 -5.54 13.48 6.14
CA THR A 167 -5.75 12.02 6.15
C THR A 167 -6.73 11.66 7.24
N GLY A 168 -7.43 10.54 7.04
CA GLY A 168 -8.25 9.96 8.08
C GLY A 168 -8.39 8.46 7.88
N SER A 169 -8.56 7.75 8.98
CA SER A 169 -8.91 6.32 8.94
C SER A 169 -10.12 6.08 9.81
N ASN A 170 -11.08 5.30 9.30
CA ASN A 170 -12.17 4.73 10.06
C ASN A 170 -12.00 3.22 10.02
N SER A 171 -11.67 2.62 11.15
CA SER A 171 -11.58 1.16 11.30
C SER A 171 -12.63 0.68 12.28
N GLY A 172 -13.27 -0.44 11.97
CA GLY A 172 -14.24 -1.10 12.83
C GLY A 172 -14.12 -2.61 12.74
N ILE A 173 -14.40 -3.28 13.85
CA ILE A 173 -14.60 -4.72 13.92
C ILE A 173 -15.91 -4.99 14.65
N SER A 174 -16.68 -5.93 14.12
CA SER A 174 -17.89 -6.47 14.72
C SER A 174 -17.72 -7.98 14.88
N THR A 175 -18.18 -8.51 16.01
CA THR A 175 -18.26 -9.94 16.31
C THR A 175 -19.66 -10.22 16.87
N PRO A 176 -20.08 -11.49 17.08
CA PRO A 176 -21.39 -11.78 17.65
C PRO A 176 -21.67 -11.11 19.00
N ASN A 177 -20.62 -10.80 19.78
CA ASN A 177 -20.77 -10.32 21.16
C ASN A 177 -20.22 -8.90 21.40
N ALA A 178 -19.59 -8.27 20.40
CA ALA A 178 -18.92 -6.98 20.60
C ALA A 178 -18.66 -6.23 19.30
N THR A 179 -18.59 -4.91 19.40
CA THR A 179 -18.14 -4.00 18.36
C THR A 179 -17.06 -3.08 18.89
N ALA A 180 -16.03 -2.82 18.10
CA ALA A 180 -15.01 -1.82 18.43
C ALA A 180 -14.68 -0.99 17.19
N GLY A 181 -14.26 0.26 17.39
CA GLY A 181 -13.90 1.15 16.31
C GLY A 181 -12.81 2.13 16.71
N LYS A 182 -12.10 2.64 15.70
CA LYS A 182 -11.07 3.66 15.84
C LYS A 182 -11.20 4.65 14.69
N VAL A 183 -11.11 5.93 15.05
CA VAL A 183 -11.01 7.03 14.09
C VAL A 183 -9.66 7.69 14.28
N THR A 184 -8.95 7.96 13.18
CA THR A 184 -7.74 8.77 13.18
C THR A 184 -7.90 9.93 12.20
N LYS A 185 -7.19 11.01 12.49
CA LYS A 185 -7.10 12.19 11.62
C LYS A 185 -5.66 12.69 11.62
N GLY A 186 -5.24 13.24 10.49
CA GLY A 186 -3.95 13.88 10.32
C GLY A 186 -4.03 14.92 9.21
N GLY A 187 -2.99 15.73 9.09
CA GLY A 187 -2.87 16.74 8.06
C GLY A 187 -1.49 17.35 8.04
N GLY A 188 -1.28 18.19 7.03
CA GLY A 188 -0.07 18.97 6.86
C GLY A 188 0.12 19.36 5.40
N THR A 189 1.37 19.44 4.98
CA THR A 189 1.75 19.77 3.60
C THR A 189 2.29 18.57 2.85
N TYR A 190 2.22 18.60 1.53
CA TYR A 190 2.77 17.56 0.68
C TYR A 190 3.51 18.14 -0.53
N LYS A 191 4.44 17.34 -1.07
CA LYS A 191 5.12 17.59 -2.34
C LYS A 191 5.24 16.29 -3.11
N ILE A 192 5.07 16.34 -4.42
CA ILE A 192 5.20 15.17 -5.30
C ILE A 192 6.28 15.44 -6.32
N SER A 193 7.16 14.47 -6.50
CA SER A 193 8.22 14.50 -7.52
C SER A 193 8.31 13.12 -8.16
N ALA A 194 7.97 13.06 -9.45
CA ALA A 194 7.94 11.83 -10.23
C ALA A 194 7.16 10.69 -9.53
N HIS A 195 7.88 9.66 -9.05
CA HIS A 195 7.33 8.49 -8.36
C HIS A 195 7.46 8.55 -6.84
N SER A 196 7.55 9.74 -6.27
CA SER A 196 7.66 9.96 -4.83
C SER A 196 6.70 11.04 -4.35
N ILE A 197 6.09 10.83 -3.19
CA ILE A 197 5.32 11.83 -2.45
C ILE A 197 5.92 12.02 -1.06
N THR A 198 6.16 13.26 -0.67
CA THR A 198 6.63 13.63 0.67
C THR A 198 5.50 14.32 1.40
N PHE A 199 5.14 13.80 2.57
CA PHE A 199 4.22 14.42 3.51
C PHE A 199 5.01 15.03 4.66
N THR A 200 4.73 16.30 4.98
CA THR A 200 5.19 16.97 6.19
C THR A 200 3.96 17.25 7.06
N TYR A 201 3.79 16.44 8.10
CA TYR A 201 2.65 16.52 9.02
C TYR A 201 2.80 17.72 9.95
N ASP A 202 1.68 18.25 10.47
CA ASP A 202 1.65 19.41 11.37
C ASP A 202 2.52 19.24 12.64
N GLY A 203 2.75 18.00 13.07
CA GLY A 203 3.68 17.65 14.15
C GLY A 203 5.17 17.66 13.77
N GLY A 204 5.53 18.16 12.59
CA GLY A 204 6.91 18.24 12.08
C GLY A 204 7.47 16.94 11.48
N LYS A 205 6.77 15.81 11.64
CA LYS A 205 7.18 14.53 11.05
C LYS A 205 7.11 14.62 9.53
N THR A 206 8.21 14.28 8.86
CA THR A 206 8.25 14.16 7.39
C THR A 206 8.40 12.70 6.98
N ILE A 207 7.60 12.26 6.00
CA ILE A 207 7.60 10.90 5.46
C ILE A 207 7.60 11.00 3.94
N THR A 208 8.57 10.37 3.28
CA THR A 208 8.57 10.22 1.82
C THR A 208 8.20 8.79 1.48
N GLN A 209 7.24 8.64 0.57
CA GLN A 209 6.70 7.35 0.13
C GLN A 209 6.71 7.24 -1.40
N SER A 210 6.71 6.01 -1.90
CA SER A 210 6.47 5.73 -3.33
C SER A 210 5.11 6.29 -3.79
N PHE A 211 5.07 6.78 -5.02
CA PHE A 211 3.90 7.35 -5.67
C PHE A 211 3.75 6.86 -7.11
N ALA A 212 2.51 6.61 -7.55
CA ALA A 212 2.21 6.45 -8.97
C ALA A 212 0.74 6.81 -9.28
N MET A 213 0.51 7.25 -10.51
CA MET A 213 -0.83 7.44 -11.10
C MET A 213 -1.22 6.19 -11.89
N GLY A 214 -2.52 5.88 -11.89
CA GLY A 214 -3.11 4.78 -12.66
C GLY A 214 -3.09 5.03 -14.17
N ALA A 215 -3.60 4.04 -14.91
CA ALA A 215 -3.82 4.13 -16.35
C ALA A 215 -5.27 3.85 -16.74
N SER A 216 -5.73 4.48 -17.82
CA SER A 216 -7.02 4.17 -18.45
C SER A 216 -6.96 4.33 -19.98
N GLY A 217 -7.95 3.77 -20.67
CA GLY A 217 -8.09 3.89 -22.13
C GLY A 217 -7.24 2.91 -22.95
N THR A 218 -7.36 3.01 -24.28
CA THR A 218 -6.61 2.23 -25.26
C THR A 218 -6.20 3.16 -26.42
N PRO A 219 -4.91 3.49 -26.60
CA PRO A 219 -3.77 3.08 -25.78
C PRO A 219 -3.84 3.64 -24.34
N PRO A 220 -3.19 2.98 -23.36
CA PRO A 220 -3.20 3.43 -21.97
C PRO A 220 -2.61 4.83 -21.81
N LYS A 221 -3.31 5.69 -21.08
CA LYS A 221 -2.87 7.05 -20.69
C LYS A 221 -2.99 7.20 -19.18
N ALA A 222 -2.17 8.08 -18.61
CA ALA A 222 -2.24 8.42 -17.19
C ALA A 222 -3.66 8.88 -16.81
N THR A 223 -4.15 8.42 -15.67
CA THR A 223 -5.40 8.87 -15.04
C THR A 223 -5.16 9.19 -13.57
N ASN A 224 -5.91 10.13 -13.03
CA ASN A 224 -5.93 10.49 -11.62
C ASN A 224 -7.08 9.82 -10.85
N THR A 225 -7.80 8.86 -11.44
CA THR A 225 -8.88 8.10 -10.77
C THR A 225 -8.36 7.02 -9.82
N MET A 226 -7.11 6.58 -10.01
CA MET A 226 -6.41 5.70 -9.09
C MET A 226 -5.02 6.23 -8.87
N ILE A 227 -4.58 6.28 -7.62
CA ILE A 227 -3.22 6.59 -7.23
C ILE A 227 -2.69 5.50 -6.33
N PHE A 228 -1.37 5.42 -6.24
CA PHE A 228 -0.68 4.57 -5.29
C PHE A 228 0.16 5.44 -4.37
N ILE A 229 0.06 5.21 -3.07
CA ILE A 229 0.86 5.89 -2.05
C ILE A 229 1.40 4.82 -1.12
N GLY A 230 2.72 4.67 -1.10
CA GLY A 230 3.44 3.91 -0.09
C GLY A 230 2.98 2.46 0.12
N GLY A 231 2.75 1.71 -0.95
CA GLY A 231 2.29 0.31 -0.86
C GLY A 231 0.81 0.13 -1.18
N ASP A 232 0.03 1.21 -1.15
CA ASP A 232 -1.42 1.14 -1.13
C ASP A 232 -2.08 1.84 -2.32
N PRO A 233 -2.99 1.16 -3.05
CA PRO A 233 -3.83 1.80 -4.04
C PRO A 233 -4.99 2.56 -3.36
N PHE A 234 -5.24 3.77 -3.82
CA PHE A 234 -6.42 4.56 -3.48
C PHE A 234 -7.17 4.91 -4.77
N VAL A 235 -8.49 4.81 -4.71
CA VAL A 235 -9.38 5.22 -5.81
C VAL A 235 -10.06 6.52 -5.45
N ASP A 236 -10.37 7.34 -6.45
CA ASP A 236 -11.13 8.56 -6.22
C ASP A 236 -12.54 8.27 -5.71
N THR A 237 -13.17 9.31 -5.16
CA THR A 237 -14.54 9.25 -4.62
C THR A 237 -15.49 10.17 -5.37
N GLU A 238 -15.04 10.72 -6.50
CA GLU A 238 -15.72 11.70 -7.35
C GLU A 238 -16.36 11.05 -8.57
#